data_AF-A0A3M1KQ47-F1
#
_entry.id   AF-A0A3M1KQ47-F1
#
_cell.length_a   1.000
_cell.length_b   1.000
_cell.length_c   1.000
_cell.angle_alpha   90.00
_cell.angle_beta   90.00
_cell.angle_gamma   90.00
#
_symmetry.space_group_name_H-M   'P 1'
#
loop_
_entity.id
_entity.type
_entity.pdbx_description
1 polymer ?
#
loop_
_entity_poly.entity_id
_entity_poly.type
_entity_poly.pdbx_seq_one_letter_code
_entity_poly.pdbx_strand_id
1 'polypeptide(L)'
;MMQVADLLFELGTEELPPKALLSLSQALGEGIRAGLDNARLAYGSVHVYAAPRRLAVKVEKLSTQQPDQTLERRGPAWAAAFNEDGTPTKACEGFARSCKARVEDLIALETDKGKWVAYRSTQPGEPASALLPGIVEKALDALPIPKRMRWGASRVEFVRPAHWVVMLLGDQVVDCEVLGLKAGRTTRGHRYHAPEALELRTPADYPSVLKDKGYVLADFAERRASIFEQVTAIARDTGGQAVIDDALLDEVTALNEWPVAIKGRFDEQFLEVPQ
;
A
#
# COMPACT_ATOMS: atom_id res chain seq x y z
N MET A 1 13.86 21.51 0.13
CA MET A 1 13.37 20.43 1.00
C MET A 1 12.53 19.50 0.15
N MET A 2 12.72 18.17 0.25
CA MET A 2 11.79 17.23 -0.39
C MET A 2 10.40 17.46 0.20
N GLN A 3 9.41 17.67 -0.66
CA GLN A 3 8.01 17.72 -0.21
C GLN A 3 7.57 16.30 0.13
N VAL A 4 6.92 16.17 1.29
CA VAL A 4 6.41 14.89 1.79
C VAL A 4 4.94 15.05 2.15
N ALA A 5 4.18 13.97 1.99
CA ALA A 5 2.79 13.84 2.39
C ALA A 5 2.53 12.42 2.88
N ASP A 6 1.54 12.22 3.73
CA ASP A 6 1.14 10.87 4.11
C ASP A 6 0.33 10.23 2.97
N LEU A 7 0.46 8.92 2.78
CA LEU A 7 -0.38 8.12 1.89
C LEU A 7 -1.37 7.31 2.72
N LEU A 8 -2.61 7.20 2.24
CA LEU A 8 -3.56 6.18 2.67
C LEU A 8 -4.05 5.43 1.44
N PHE A 9 -3.97 4.11 1.49
CA PHE A 9 -4.72 3.21 0.62
C PHE A 9 -5.67 2.37 1.47
N GLU A 10 -6.94 2.27 1.06
CA GLU A 10 -7.91 1.32 1.61
C GLU A 10 -8.63 0.60 0.47
N LEU A 11 -8.77 -0.70 0.61
CA LEU A 11 -9.67 -1.53 -0.19
C LEU A 11 -10.77 -2.10 0.71
N GLY A 12 -12.02 -1.70 0.43
CA GLY A 12 -13.20 -2.24 1.08
C GLY A 12 -13.82 -3.40 0.30
N THR A 13 -14.19 -4.46 1.00
CA THR A 13 -14.69 -5.72 0.41
C THR A 13 -15.85 -6.30 1.20
N GLU A 14 -16.44 -7.40 0.70
CA GLU A 14 -17.18 -8.33 1.58
C GLU A 14 -16.24 -9.01 2.58
N GLU A 15 -16.79 -9.82 3.49
CA GLU A 15 -16.03 -10.49 4.55
C GLU A 15 -14.90 -11.38 4.00
N LEU A 16 -13.68 -10.95 4.27
CA LEU A 16 -12.44 -11.64 3.95
C LEU A 16 -12.31 -12.93 4.79
N PRO A 17 -11.67 -13.98 4.26
CA PRO A 17 -11.45 -15.20 5.03
C PRO A 17 -10.63 -14.90 6.29
N PRO A 18 -11.12 -15.23 7.51
CA PRO A 18 -10.51 -14.77 8.76
C PRO A 18 -9.08 -15.30 8.93
N LYS A 19 -8.84 -16.56 8.54
CA LYS A 19 -7.52 -17.20 8.58
C LYS A 19 -6.50 -16.58 7.63
N ALA A 20 -6.94 -15.82 6.63
CA ALA A 20 -6.07 -15.17 5.65
C ALA A 20 -5.96 -13.65 5.87
N LEU A 21 -6.84 -13.04 6.68
CA LEU A 21 -6.92 -11.59 6.79
C LEU A 21 -5.59 -10.96 7.19
N LEU A 22 -4.96 -11.47 8.26
CA LEU A 22 -3.71 -10.93 8.78
C LEU A 22 -2.57 -11.08 7.76
N SER A 23 -2.41 -12.26 7.17
CA SER A 23 -1.34 -12.52 6.19
C SER A 23 -1.52 -11.71 4.90
N LEU A 24 -2.77 -11.55 4.42
CA LEU A 24 -3.08 -10.68 3.28
C LEU A 24 -2.73 -9.22 3.58
N SER A 25 -3.03 -8.74 4.79
CA SER A 25 -2.70 -7.37 5.18
C SER A 25 -1.20 -7.12 5.22
N GLN A 26 -0.43 -8.06 5.78
CA GLN A 26 1.03 -7.99 5.85
C GLN A 26 1.64 -8.01 4.45
N ALA A 27 1.19 -8.93 3.59
CA ALA A 27 1.64 -9.01 2.20
C ALA A 27 1.33 -7.73 1.40
N LEU A 28 0.17 -7.11 1.63
CA LEU A 28 -0.16 -5.81 1.01
C LEU A 28 0.81 -4.72 1.45
N GLY A 29 1.07 -4.61 2.75
CA GLY A 29 2.03 -3.64 3.30
C GLY A 29 3.45 -3.85 2.78
N GLU A 30 3.90 -5.09 2.69
CA GLU A 30 5.20 -5.47 2.11
C GLU A 30 5.28 -5.16 0.62
N GLY A 31 4.24 -5.48 -0.15
CA GLY A 31 4.17 -5.18 -1.59
C GLY A 31 4.22 -3.69 -1.87
N ILE A 32 3.50 -2.87 -1.09
CA ILE A 32 3.55 -1.41 -1.20
C ILE A 32 4.94 -0.90 -0.84
N ARG A 33 5.55 -1.39 0.26
CA ARG A 33 6.91 -1.02 0.67
C ARG A 33 7.92 -1.28 -0.46
N ALA A 34 7.92 -2.50 -0.99
CA ALA A 34 8.80 -2.88 -2.09
C ALA A 34 8.56 -2.03 -3.35
N GLY A 35 7.30 -1.69 -3.65
CA GLY A 35 6.98 -0.80 -4.76
C GLY A 35 7.52 0.62 -4.58
N LEU A 36 7.42 1.18 -3.37
CA LEU A 36 7.98 2.49 -3.02
C LEU A 36 9.52 2.48 -3.09
N ASP A 37 10.17 1.44 -2.59
CA ASP A 37 11.62 1.26 -2.65
C ASP A 37 12.11 1.18 -4.10
N ASN A 38 11.45 0.38 -4.94
CA ASN A 38 11.75 0.28 -6.37
C ASN A 38 11.55 1.60 -7.11
N ALA A 39 10.54 2.37 -6.70
CA ALA A 39 10.30 3.71 -7.19
C ALA A 39 11.28 4.76 -6.60
N ARG A 40 12.15 4.39 -5.66
CA ARG A 40 13.09 5.30 -4.97
C ARG A 40 12.37 6.46 -4.28
N LEU A 41 11.13 6.26 -3.86
CA LEU A 41 10.40 7.23 -3.05
C LEU A 41 10.81 7.02 -1.60
N ALA A 42 11.31 8.07 -0.94
CA ALA A 42 11.57 8.01 0.49
C ALA A 42 10.25 8.06 1.26
N TYR A 43 10.17 7.32 2.37
CA TYR A 43 9.00 7.31 3.25
C TYR A 43 9.42 7.04 4.70
N GLY A 44 8.52 7.34 5.62
CA GLY A 44 8.62 7.06 7.04
C GLY A 44 8.05 5.70 7.40
N SER A 45 7.20 5.66 8.43
CA SER A 45 6.59 4.42 8.90
C SER A 45 5.51 3.91 7.94
N VAL A 46 5.33 2.59 7.88
CA VAL A 46 4.26 1.92 7.13
C VAL A 46 3.38 1.19 8.13
N HIS A 47 2.14 1.64 8.27
CA HIS A 47 1.12 1.04 9.14
C HIS A 47 0.15 0.24 8.30
N VAL A 48 -0.14 -0.98 8.74
CA VAL A 48 -1.09 -1.89 8.08
C VAL A 48 -2.32 -2.02 8.98
N TYR A 49 -3.49 -1.86 8.38
CA TYR A 49 -4.78 -2.05 9.02
C TYR A 49 -5.54 -3.17 8.32
N ALA A 50 -6.27 -3.95 9.11
CA ALA A 50 -7.05 -5.07 8.61
C ALA A 50 -8.29 -5.24 9.48
N ALA A 51 -9.45 -5.32 8.85
CA ALA A 51 -10.71 -5.68 9.50
C ALA A 51 -11.48 -6.62 8.56
N PRO A 52 -12.51 -7.34 9.03
CA PRO A 52 -13.24 -8.33 8.23
C PRO A 52 -13.57 -7.90 6.80
N ARG A 53 -13.86 -6.61 6.57
CA ARG A 53 -14.27 -6.05 5.27
C ARG A 53 -13.28 -5.05 4.67
N ARG A 54 -12.02 -5.01 5.13
CA ARG A 54 -11.03 -4.06 4.62
C ARG A 54 -9.59 -4.49 4.80
N LEU A 55 -8.77 -4.07 3.85
CA LEU A 55 -7.32 -3.99 3.96
C LEU A 55 -6.92 -2.53 3.73
N ALA A 56 -6.05 -1.98 4.56
CA ALA A 56 -5.55 -0.63 4.36
C ALA A 56 -4.08 -0.49 4.77
N VAL A 57 -3.40 0.45 4.13
CA VAL A 57 -2.00 0.79 4.40
C VAL A 57 -1.88 2.31 4.48
N LYS A 58 -1.33 2.80 5.58
CA LYS A 58 -0.96 4.20 5.77
C LYS A 58 0.55 4.33 5.76
N VAL A 59 1.10 5.17 4.90
CA VAL A 59 2.55 5.44 4.83
C VAL A 59 2.79 6.89 5.24
N GLU A 60 3.61 7.09 6.26
CA GLU A 60 3.92 8.43 6.76
C GLU A 60 5.06 9.06 5.96
N LYS A 61 5.05 10.39 5.80
CA LYS A 61 6.15 11.18 5.23
C LYS A 61 6.65 10.66 3.87
N LEU A 62 5.73 10.22 3.00
CA LEU A 62 6.08 9.78 1.65
C LEU A 62 6.50 10.98 0.79
N SER A 63 7.66 10.90 0.15
CA SER A 63 8.09 11.87 -0.86
C SER A 63 7.04 12.00 -1.96
N THR A 64 6.62 13.21 -2.26
CA THR A 64 5.62 13.48 -3.30
C THR A 64 6.21 13.42 -4.71
N GLN A 65 7.54 13.33 -4.83
CA GLN A 65 8.29 13.29 -6.08
C GLN A 65 9.40 12.25 -5.97
N GLN A 66 9.58 11.46 -7.03
CA GLN A 66 10.78 10.63 -7.22
C GLN A 66 12.02 11.53 -7.39
N PRO A 67 13.21 11.14 -6.90
CA PRO A 67 14.43 11.87 -7.18
C PRO A 67 14.74 11.88 -8.69
N ASP A 68 15.23 13.02 -9.16
CA ASP A 68 15.74 13.15 -10.52
C ASP A 68 16.86 12.14 -10.78
N GLN A 69 16.86 11.55 -11.97
CA GLN A 69 17.86 10.57 -12.37
C GLN A 69 18.87 11.21 -13.31
N THR A 70 20.15 11.08 -12.96
CA THR A 70 21.23 11.43 -13.89
C THR A 70 21.41 10.27 -14.87
N LEU A 71 21.11 10.52 -16.13
CA LEU A 71 21.36 9.61 -17.24
C LEU A 71 22.66 10.01 -17.92
N GLU A 72 23.61 9.09 -17.98
CA GLU A 72 24.84 9.26 -18.76
C GLU A 72 24.81 8.34 -19.97
N ARG A 73 24.84 8.94 -21.16
CA ARG A 73 24.92 8.21 -22.43
C ARG A 73 26.35 8.31 -22.94
N ARG A 74 26.98 7.16 -23.18
CA ARG A 74 28.30 7.12 -23.80
C ARG A 74 28.17 7.13 -25.33
N GLY A 75 28.92 8.02 -25.95
CA GLY A 75 29.03 8.19 -27.39
C GLY A 75 30.30 7.56 -27.97
N PRO A 76 30.76 8.01 -29.16
CA PRO A 76 31.95 7.49 -29.80
C PRO A 76 33.22 7.76 -28.96
N ALA A 77 34.27 6.98 -29.23
CA ALA A 77 35.60 7.23 -28.67
C ALA A 77 36.06 8.64 -29.05
N TRP A 78 36.82 9.30 -28.18
CA TRP A 78 37.25 10.69 -28.36
C TRP A 78 37.97 10.89 -29.71
N ALA A 79 38.85 9.96 -30.06
CA ALA A 79 39.59 9.96 -31.33
C ALA A 79 38.70 9.78 -32.58
N ALA A 80 37.48 9.23 -32.43
CA ALA A 80 36.51 9.10 -33.51
C ALA A 80 35.45 10.22 -33.49
N ALA A 81 35.44 11.04 -32.45
CA ALA A 81 34.47 12.11 -32.24
C ALA A 81 34.97 13.48 -32.74
N PHE A 82 36.28 13.67 -32.80
CA PHE A 82 36.90 14.91 -33.27
C PHE A 82 37.98 14.58 -34.31
N ASN A 83 38.05 15.39 -35.36
CA ASN A 83 39.12 15.34 -36.36
C ASN A 83 40.42 15.91 -35.76
N GLU A 84 41.55 15.74 -36.46
CA GLU A 84 42.87 16.23 -36.02
C GLU A 84 42.91 17.76 -35.83
N ASP A 85 42.06 18.51 -36.54
CA ASP A 85 41.91 19.97 -36.41
C ASP A 85 40.98 20.39 -35.25
N GLY A 86 40.46 19.43 -34.49
CA GLY A 86 39.53 19.64 -33.38
C GLY A 86 38.07 19.81 -33.79
N THR A 87 37.73 19.72 -35.08
CA THR A 87 36.34 19.83 -35.54
C THR A 87 35.53 18.57 -35.23
N PRO A 88 34.24 18.67 -34.85
CA PRO A 88 33.41 17.52 -34.57
C PRO A 88 33.19 16.65 -35.82
N THR A 89 33.28 15.33 -35.68
CA THR A 89 32.96 14.41 -36.77
C THR A 89 31.45 14.25 -36.92
N LYS A 90 30.99 13.75 -38.08
CA LYS A 90 29.56 13.39 -38.28
C LYS A 90 29.04 12.41 -37.23
N ALA A 91 29.91 11.55 -36.69
CA ALA A 91 29.56 10.63 -35.61
C ALA A 91 29.29 11.37 -34.29
N CYS A 92 30.10 12.37 -33.95
CA CYS A 92 29.90 13.22 -32.78
C CYS A 92 28.63 14.07 -32.92
N GLU A 93 28.42 14.70 -34.07
CA GLU A 93 27.20 15.47 -34.36
C GLU A 93 25.94 14.61 -34.37
N GLY A 94 26.03 13.38 -34.89
CA GLY A 94 24.96 12.41 -34.86
C GLY A 94 24.61 11.98 -33.44
N PHE A 95 25.64 11.74 -32.60
CA PHE A 95 25.46 11.42 -31.19
C PHE A 95 24.81 12.57 -30.42
N ALA A 96 25.27 13.81 -30.60
CA ALA A 96 24.68 15.01 -30.00
C ALA A 96 23.20 15.15 -30.36
N ARG A 97 22.86 15.01 -31.65
CA ARG A 97 21.46 15.02 -32.13
C ARG A 97 20.62 13.91 -31.51
N SER A 98 21.16 12.70 -31.38
CA SER A 98 20.45 11.59 -30.72
C SER A 98 20.16 11.85 -29.24
N CYS A 99 20.95 12.73 -28.62
CA CYS A 99 20.80 13.17 -27.24
C CYS A 99 19.97 14.46 -27.11
N LYS A 100 19.47 15.02 -28.22
CA LYS A 100 18.83 16.33 -28.29
C LYS A 100 19.69 17.45 -27.68
N ALA A 101 21.01 17.34 -27.86
CA ALA A 101 22.01 18.24 -27.31
C ALA A 101 22.89 18.81 -28.43
N ARG A 102 23.66 19.85 -28.13
CA ARG A 102 24.71 20.38 -29.02
C ARG A 102 26.03 19.69 -28.70
N VAL A 103 26.98 19.72 -29.63
CA VAL A 103 28.31 19.14 -29.41
C VAL A 103 29.02 19.79 -28.21
N GLU A 104 28.77 21.08 -28.00
CA GLU A 104 29.25 21.88 -26.86
C GLU A 104 28.76 21.35 -25.50
N ASP A 105 27.60 20.69 -25.47
CA ASP A 105 26.99 20.17 -24.25
C ASP A 105 27.53 18.76 -23.92
N LEU A 106 28.43 18.20 -24.74
CA LEU A 106 29.03 16.90 -24.53
C LEU A 106 30.25 16.99 -23.61
N ILE A 107 30.44 15.94 -22.81
CA ILE A 107 31.53 15.84 -21.84
C ILE A 107 32.52 14.75 -22.23
N ALA A 108 33.77 14.89 -21.78
CA ALA A 108 34.73 13.80 -21.84
C ALA A 108 34.47 12.80 -20.70
N LEU A 109 34.39 11.52 -21.05
CA LEU A 109 34.33 10.42 -20.09
C LEU A 109 35.60 9.59 -20.23
N GLU A 110 36.42 9.57 -19.17
CA GLU A 110 37.62 8.74 -19.09
C GLU A 110 37.27 7.44 -18.33
N THR A 111 37.64 6.29 -18.92
CA THR A 111 37.51 4.98 -18.28
C THR A 111 38.77 4.17 -18.56
N ASP A 112 38.96 3.05 -17.87
CA ASP A 112 40.13 2.18 -18.03
C ASP A 112 40.35 1.69 -19.48
N LYS A 113 39.33 1.76 -20.34
CA LYS A 113 39.40 1.34 -21.74
C LYS A 113 39.69 2.50 -22.73
N GLY A 114 39.93 3.74 -22.25
CA GLY A 114 40.18 4.92 -23.09
C GLY A 114 39.41 6.21 -22.74
N LYS A 115 39.23 7.08 -23.72
CA LYS A 115 38.47 8.34 -23.59
C LYS A 115 37.31 8.35 -24.58
N TRP A 116 36.11 8.70 -24.13
CA TRP A 116 34.91 8.81 -24.95
C TRP A 116 34.26 10.16 -24.79
N VAL A 117 33.42 10.50 -25.76
CA VAL A 117 32.43 11.53 -25.60
C VAL A 117 31.22 10.95 -24.88
N ALA A 118 30.63 11.68 -23.95
CA ALA A 118 29.41 11.32 -23.26
C ALA A 118 28.46 12.52 -23.18
N TYR A 119 27.19 12.23 -22.94
CA TYR A 119 26.19 13.24 -22.64
C TYR A 119 25.53 12.89 -21.32
N ARG A 120 25.49 13.87 -20.41
CA ARG A 120 24.83 13.73 -19.12
C ARG A 120 23.57 14.58 -19.13
N SER A 121 22.42 13.93 -19.02
CA SER A 121 21.13 14.60 -18.86
C SER A 121 20.50 14.26 -17.54
N THR A 122 19.68 15.17 -17.03
CA THR A 122 18.83 14.90 -15.87
C THR A 122 17.44 14.53 -16.38
N GLN A 123 16.97 13.35 -16.03
CA GLN A 123 15.57 12.96 -16.20
C GLN A 123 14.82 13.39 -14.94
N PRO A 124 13.85 14.30 -15.04
CA PRO A 124 13.00 14.65 -13.91
C PRO A 124 12.34 13.39 -13.35
N GLY A 125 12.33 13.25 -12.03
CA GLY A 125 11.58 12.17 -11.40
C GLY A 125 10.08 12.29 -11.69
N GLU A 126 9.34 11.20 -11.51
CA GLU A 126 7.88 11.21 -11.63
C GLU A 126 7.19 11.59 -10.30
N PRO A 127 6.02 12.25 -10.35
CA PRO A 127 5.24 12.53 -9.14
C PRO A 127 4.74 11.22 -8.53
N ALA A 128 4.75 11.13 -7.19
CA ALA A 128 4.30 9.92 -6.49
C ALA A 128 2.86 9.53 -6.85
N SER A 129 1.97 10.52 -7.03
CA SER A 129 0.58 10.28 -7.45
C SER A 129 0.44 9.53 -8.77
N ALA A 130 1.39 9.65 -9.69
CA ALA A 130 1.40 8.88 -10.94
C ALA A 130 1.91 7.44 -10.76
N LEU A 131 2.79 7.21 -9.79
CA LEU A 131 3.42 5.91 -9.52
C LEU A 131 2.58 5.00 -8.62
N LEU A 132 1.85 5.62 -7.67
CA LEU A 132 1.09 4.94 -6.63
C LEU A 132 0.05 3.93 -7.15
N PRO A 133 -0.74 4.22 -8.21
CA PRO A 133 -1.71 3.26 -8.73
C PRO A 133 -1.06 1.94 -9.16
N GLY A 134 0.03 2.02 -9.93
CA GLY A 134 0.75 0.84 -10.40
C GLY A 134 1.48 0.08 -9.28
N ILE A 135 1.90 0.77 -8.22
CA ILE A 135 2.47 0.14 -7.02
C ILE A 135 1.41 -0.68 -6.30
N VAL A 136 0.24 -0.09 -6.07
CA VAL A 136 -0.87 -0.76 -5.37
C VAL A 136 -1.43 -1.92 -6.19
N GLU A 137 -1.59 -1.75 -7.50
CA GLU A 137 -2.05 -2.83 -8.39
C GLU A 137 -1.11 -4.04 -8.32
N LYS A 138 0.21 -3.82 -8.44
CA LYS A 138 1.20 -4.89 -8.29
C LYS A 138 1.16 -5.55 -6.92
N ALA A 139 0.95 -4.77 -5.85
CA ALA A 139 0.85 -5.31 -4.50
C ALA A 139 -0.40 -6.19 -4.33
N LEU A 140 -1.54 -5.78 -4.90
CA LEU A 140 -2.78 -6.57 -4.89
C LEU A 140 -2.66 -7.85 -5.72
N ASP A 141 -1.99 -7.78 -6.87
CA ASP A 141 -1.73 -8.94 -7.74
C ASP A 141 -0.77 -9.94 -7.09
N ALA A 142 0.17 -9.47 -6.28
CA ALA A 142 1.12 -10.32 -5.56
C ALA A 142 0.53 -10.98 -4.29
N LEU A 143 -0.69 -10.63 -3.87
CA LEU A 143 -1.26 -11.19 -2.65
C LEU A 143 -1.38 -12.73 -2.72
N PRO A 144 -1.05 -13.44 -1.63
CA PRO A 144 -1.11 -14.90 -1.54
C PRO A 144 -2.57 -15.39 -1.41
N ILE A 145 -3.37 -15.16 -2.44
CA ILE A 145 -4.79 -15.52 -2.49
C ILE A 145 -4.89 -16.94 -3.08
N PRO A 146 -5.27 -17.96 -2.29
CA PRO A 146 -5.31 -19.35 -2.76
C PRO A 146 -6.36 -19.57 -3.85
N LYS A 147 -7.45 -18.80 -3.82
CA LYS A 147 -8.51 -18.84 -4.82
C LYS A 147 -9.08 -17.45 -5.05
N ARG A 148 -8.87 -16.92 -6.25
CA ARG A 148 -9.48 -15.66 -6.69
C ARG A 148 -10.89 -15.92 -7.19
N MET A 149 -11.76 -14.94 -7.01
CA MET A 149 -13.17 -14.97 -7.41
C MET A 149 -13.44 -13.83 -8.39
N ARG A 150 -14.29 -14.10 -9.39
CA ARG A 150 -14.94 -13.08 -10.23
C ARG A 150 -16.35 -12.83 -9.70
N TRP A 151 -16.89 -11.63 -9.90
CA TRP A 151 -18.25 -11.30 -9.47
C TRP A 151 -19.04 -10.53 -10.53
N GLY A 152 -20.34 -10.80 -10.58
CA GLY A 152 -21.24 -10.24 -11.60
C GLY A 152 -20.80 -10.61 -13.02
N ALA A 153 -20.84 -9.64 -13.93
CA ALA A 153 -20.32 -9.77 -15.29
C ALA A 153 -18.84 -9.33 -15.42
N SER A 154 -18.20 -8.93 -14.30
CA SER A 154 -16.84 -8.42 -14.31
C SER A 154 -15.81 -9.54 -14.47
N ARG A 155 -14.71 -9.25 -15.17
CA ARG A 155 -13.54 -10.12 -15.23
C ARG A 155 -12.52 -9.83 -14.13
N VAL A 156 -12.75 -8.79 -13.32
CA VAL A 156 -11.88 -8.45 -12.18
C VAL A 156 -11.90 -9.60 -11.18
N GLU A 157 -10.71 -9.93 -10.67
CA GLU A 157 -10.49 -11.05 -9.76
C GLU A 157 -9.90 -10.57 -8.43
N PHE A 158 -10.52 -10.98 -7.33
CA PHE A 158 -10.01 -10.73 -5.98
C PHE A 158 -10.50 -11.83 -5.03
N VAL A 159 -10.02 -11.86 -3.78
CA VAL A 159 -10.44 -12.87 -2.79
C VAL A 159 -11.93 -12.76 -2.44
N ARG A 160 -12.48 -11.55 -2.48
CA ARG A 160 -13.89 -11.21 -2.25
C ARG A 160 -14.29 -10.03 -3.13
N PRO A 161 -15.59 -9.84 -3.42
CA PRO A 161 -16.05 -8.64 -4.12
C PRO A 161 -15.58 -7.37 -3.43
N ALA A 162 -14.98 -6.46 -4.20
CA ALA A 162 -14.60 -5.13 -3.74
C ALA A 162 -15.76 -4.14 -3.93
N HIS A 163 -15.87 -3.16 -3.03
CA HIS A 163 -16.97 -2.19 -3.01
C HIS A 163 -16.54 -0.73 -3.02
N TRP A 164 -15.41 -0.39 -2.41
CA TRP A 164 -14.88 0.97 -2.41
C TRP A 164 -13.35 0.96 -2.33
N VAL A 165 -12.76 2.05 -2.79
CA VAL A 165 -11.32 2.29 -2.73
C VAL A 165 -11.11 3.70 -2.21
N VAL A 166 -10.26 3.83 -1.19
CA VAL A 166 -9.71 5.13 -0.78
C VAL A 166 -8.26 5.19 -1.21
N MET A 167 -7.87 6.29 -1.84
CA MET A 167 -6.46 6.58 -2.12
C MET A 167 -6.19 8.07 -1.93
N LEU A 168 -5.51 8.42 -0.84
CA LEU A 168 -5.17 9.80 -0.50
C LEU A 168 -3.66 9.99 -0.44
N LEU A 169 -3.17 11.08 -1.00
CA LEU A 169 -1.82 11.59 -0.79
C LEU A 169 -1.93 12.99 -0.18
N GLY A 170 -1.68 13.11 1.11
CA GLY A 170 -2.04 14.31 1.88
C GLY A 170 -3.56 14.49 1.92
N ASP A 171 -4.06 15.63 1.50
CA ASP A 171 -5.50 15.92 1.40
C ASP A 171 -6.09 15.69 -0.01
N GLN A 172 -5.26 15.25 -0.96
CA GLN A 172 -5.62 15.04 -2.35
C GLN A 172 -5.99 13.58 -2.61
N VAL A 173 -7.07 13.38 -3.38
CA VAL A 173 -7.41 12.06 -3.91
C VAL A 173 -6.47 11.75 -5.07
N VAL A 174 -5.87 10.56 -5.07
CA VAL A 174 -5.11 10.08 -6.22
C VAL A 174 -6.09 9.61 -7.28
N ASP A 175 -6.05 10.24 -8.45
CA ASP A 175 -7.00 9.97 -9.54
C ASP A 175 -6.68 8.64 -10.23
N CYS A 176 -7.25 7.54 -9.72
CA CYS A 176 -6.99 6.20 -10.24
C CYS A 176 -8.20 5.27 -10.13
N GLU A 177 -8.04 4.08 -10.69
CA GLU A 177 -8.99 2.98 -10.58
C GLU A 177 -8.25 1.74 -10.07
N VAL A 178 -8.85 1.04 -9.11
CA VAL A 178 -8.30 -0.20 -8.54
C VAL A 178 -9.41 -1.23 -8.53
N LEU A 179 -9.17 -2.41 -9.11
CA LEU A 179 -10.16 -3.49 -9.20
C LEU A 179 -11.52 -3.06 -9.80
N GLY A 180 -11.51 -2.16 -10.78
CA GLY A 180 -12.75 -1.67 -11.40
C GLY A 180 -13.44 -0.52 -10.64
N LEU A 181 -12.83 -0.02 -9.57
CA LEU A 181 -13.42 0.98 -8.67
C LEU A 181 -12.62 2.27 -8.69
N LYS A 182 -13.33 3.39 -8.89
CA LYS A 182 -12.72 4.72 -8.80
C LYS A 182 -12.30 5.02 -7.35
N ALA A 183 -11.04 5.41 -7.17
CA ALA A 183 -10.56 5.82 -5.86
C ALA A 183 -11.20 7.15 -5.43
N GLY A 184 -11.50 7.25 -4.14
CA GLY A 184 -12.07 8.45 -3.52
C GLY A 184 -11.51 8.71 -2.13
N ARG A 185 -12.25 9.50 -1.35
CA ARG A 185 -11.97 9.79 0.07
C ARG A 185 -12.99 9.19 1.04
N THR A 186 -13.94 8.44 0.50
CA THR A 186 -15.10 7.94 1.22
C THR A 186 -14.85 6.51 1.67
N THR A 187 -14.79 6.31 2.98
CA THR A 187 -14.79 4.98 3.62
C THR A 187 -16.18 4.64 4.15
N ARG A 188 -16.32 3.47 4.77
CA ARG A 188 -17.57 2.99 5.38
C ARG A 188 -17.32 2.50 6.79
N GLY A 189 -18.26 2.78 7.69
CA GLY A 189 -18.29 2.22 9.04
C GLY A 189 -18.85 0.80 9.08
N HIS A 190 -19.18 0.37 10.29
CA HIS A 190 -19.79 -0.91 10.59
C HIS A 190 -21.14 -1.05 9.89
N ARG A 191 -21.38 -2.20 9.24
CA ARG A 191 -22.56 -2.42 8.38
C ARG A 191 -23.90 -2.10 9.07
N TYR A 192 -24.00 -2.36 10.38
CA TYR A 192 -25.19 -2.10 11.18
C TYR A 192 -25.13 -0.85 12.08
N HIS A 193 -24.02 -0.63 12.81
CA HIS A 193 -23.90 0.48 13.75
C HIS A 193 -23.64 1.84 13.09
N ALA A 194 -23.00 1.86 11.91
CA ALA A 194 -22.71 3.07 11.14
C ALA A 194 -22.73 2.76 9.62
N PRO A 195 -23.92 2.50 9.04
CA PRO A 195 -24.06 2.09 7.64
C PRO A 195 -23.73 3.21 6.63
N GLU A 196 -23.74 4.46 7.10
CA GLU A 196 -23.50 5.63 6.26
C GLU A 196 -22.03 5.75 5.83
N ALA A 197 -21.85 6.46 4.73
CA ALA A 197 -20.53 6.80 4.22
C ALA A 197 -19.81 7.76 5.17
N LEU A 198 -18.51 7.58 5.34
CA LEU A 198 -17.65 8.44 6.14
C LEU A 198 -16.59 9.08 5.24
N GLU A 199 -16.38 10.38 5.35
CA GLU A 199 -15.34 11.07 4.60
C GLU A 199 -14.06 11.21 5.42
N LEU A 200 -12.94 10.97 4.76
CA LEU A 200 -11.60 11.19 5.28
C LEU A 200 -11.05 12.48 4.66
N ARG A 201 -10.55 13.41 5.49
CA ARG A 201 -9.92 14.63 4.97
C ARG A 201 -8.46 14.36 4.67
N THR A 202 -7.80 13.62 5.54
CA THR A 202 -6.38 13.23 5.42
C THR A 202 -6.16 11.79 5.88
N PRO A 203 -5.05 11.13 5.48
CA PRO A 203 -4.63 9.83 5.99
C PRO A 203 -4.60 9.71 7.51
N ALA A 204 -4.29 10.80 8.23
CA ALA A 204 -4.21 10.80 9.69
C ALA A 204 -5.59 10.57 10.35
N ASP A 205 -6.68 10.92 9.67
CA ASP A 205 -8.04 10.77 10.18
C ASP A 205 -8.51 9.30 10.17
N TYR A 206 -7.82 8.41 9.43
CA TYR A 206 -8.31 7.06 9.15
C TYR A 206 -8.66 6.26 10.40
N PRO A 207 -7.78 6.09 11.41
CA PRO A 207 -8.09 5.27 12.57
C PRO A 207 -9.18 5.89 13.44
N SER A 208 -9.13 7.22 13.66
CA SER A 208 -10.05 7.92 14.56
C SER A 208 -11.46 8.03 13.97
N VAL A 209 -11.60 8.34 12.67
CA VAL A 209 -12.91 8.39 12.01
C VAL A 209 -13.57 7.01 12.02
N LEU A 210 -12.83 5.94 11.74
CA LEU A 210 -13.37 4.58 11.78
C LEU A 210 -13.76 4.16 13.20
N LYS A 211 -12.95 4.48 14.21
CA LYS A 211 -13.25 4.14 15.61
C LYS A 211 -14.43 4.93 16.15
N ASP A 212 -14.36 6.26 16.07
CA ASP A 212 -15.26 7.16 16.80
C ASP A 212 -16.62 7.32 16.11
N LYS A 213 -16.64 7.25 14.78
CA LYS A 213 -17.87 7.41 13.98
C LYS A 213 -18.29 6.13 13.28
N GLY A 214 -17.31 5.31 12.90
CA GLY A 214 -17.55 4.09 12.14
C GLY A 214 -17.82 2.86 12.98
N TYR A 215 -17.56 2.86 14.29
CA TYR A 215 -17.57 1.64 15.11
C TYR A 215 -16.70 0.54 14.46
N VAL A 216 -15.48 0.88 14.07
CA VAL A 216 -14.52 -0.07 13.49
C VAL A 216 -13.15 0.16 14.13
N LEU A 217 -12.62 -0.86 14.82
CA LEU A 217 -11.23 -0.89 15.24
C LEU A 217 -10.39 -1.44 14.09
N ALA A 218 -9.86 -0.57 13.23
CA ALA A 218 -9.17 -1.00 12.01
C ALA A 218 -7.81 -1.67 12.27
N ASP A 219 -7.14 -1.33 13.37
CA ASP A 219 -5.89 -1.95 13.79
C ASP A 219 -6.13 -3.34 14.38
N PHE A 220 -5.50 -4.35 13.78
CA PHE A 220 -5.69 -5.74 14.19
C PHE A 220 -5.16 -6.00 15.60
N ALA A 221 -4.02 -5.41 15.96
CA ALA A 221 -3.39 -5.62 17.27
C ALA A 221 -4.17 -4.90 18.39
N GLU A 222 -4.61 -3.66 18.14
CA GLU A 222 -5.50 -2.93 19.06
C GLU A 222 -6.78 -3.73 19.31
N ARG A 223 -7.40 -4.25 18.25
CA ARG A 223 -8.61 -5.03 18.36
C ARG A 223 -8.40 -6.35 19.10
N ARG A 224 -7.31 -7.06 18.81
CA ARG A 224 -6.93 -8.31 19.49
C ARG A 224 -6.77 -8.10 20.99
N ALA A 225 -6.06 -7.03 21.38
CA ALA A 225 -5.87 -6.65 22.77
C ALA A 225 -7.22 -6.34 23.46
N SER A 226 -8.09 -5.57 22.79
CA SER A 226 -9.42 -5.26 23.32
C SER A 226 -10.26 -6.52 23.57
N ILE A 227 -10.26 -7.49 22.64
CA ILE A 227 -10.99 -8.75 22.82
C ILE A 227 -10.44 -9.53 24.03
N PHE A 228 -9.12 -9.65 24.12
CA PHE A 228 -8.45 -10.33 25.22
C PHE A 228 -8.79 -9.71 26.58
N GLU A 229 -8.73 -8.39 26.68
CA GLU A 229 -9.06 -7.64 27.89
C GLU A 229 -10.53 -7.84 28.30
N GLN A 230 -11.47 -7.69 27.35
CA GLN A 230 -12.89 -7.86 27.63
C GLN A 230 -13.22 -9.27 28.12
N VAL A 231 -12.69 -10.31 27.47
CA VAL A 231 -12.91 -11.72 27.85
C VAL A 231 -12.30 -12.01 29.22
N THR A 232 -11.07 -11.53 29.47
CA THR A 232 -10.38 -11.73 30.74
C THR A 232 -11.10 -11.03 31.90
N ALA A 233 -11.65 -9.83 31.67
CA ALA A 233 -12.43 -9.11 32.66
C ALA A 233 -13.71 -9.88 33.03
N ILE A 234 -14.49 -10.32 32.03
CA ILE A 234 -15.71 -11.11 32.26
C ILE A 234 -15.42 -12.40 33.04
N ALA A 235 -14.34 -13.11 32.69
CA ALA A 235 -13.95 -14.34 33.39
C ALA A 235 -13.62 -14.06 34.86
N ARG A 236 -12.83 -13.02 35.13
CA ARG A 236 -12.47 -12.59 36.50
C ARG A 236 -13.71 -12.25 37.32
N ASP A 237 -14.66 -11.52 36.75
CA ASP A 237 -15.90 -11.12 37.41
C ASP A 237 -16.80 -12.33 37.77
N THR A 238 -16.59 -13.47 37.11
CA THR A 238 -17.27 -14.74 37.42
C THR A 238 -16.47 -15.66 38.35
N GLY A 239 -15.31 -15.20 38.85
CA GLY A 239 -14.39 -16.03 39.65
C GLY A 239 -13.70 -17.12 38.84
N GLY A 240 -13.73 -17.04 37.51
CA GLY A 240 -13.11 -17.99 36.59
C GLY A 240 -11.83 -17.45 35.95
N GLN A 241 -11.20 -18.31 35.14
CA GLN A 241 -10.09 -17.96 34.27
C GLN A 241 -10.47 -18.26 32.82
N ALA A 242 -10.28 -17.28 31.93
CA ALA A 242 -10.50 -17.51 30.51
C ALA A 242 -9.42 -18.44 29.96
N VAL A 243 -9.83 -19.49 29.26
CA VAL A 243 -8.93 -20.33 28.45
C VAL A 243 -8.93 -19.74 27.05
N ILE A 244 -7.83 -19.09 26.67
CA ILE A 244 -7.70 -18.37 25.41
C ILE A 244 -6.61 -19.05 24.58
N ASP A 245 -7.02 -19.64 23.47
CA ASP A 245 -6.11 -20.11 22.43
C ASP A 245 -5.76 -18.94 21.49
N ASP A 246 -4.47 -18.76 21.19
CA ASP A 246 -3.99 -17.63 20.39
C ASP A 246 -4.53 -17.65 18.95
N ALA A 247 -4.65 -18.84 18.35
CA ALA A 247 -5.15 -18.97 16.98
C ALA A 247 -6.65 -18.66 16.91
N LEU A 248 -7.41 -19.10 17.92
CA LEU A 248 -8.82 -18.73 18.05
C LEU A 248 -8.99 -17.23 18.28
N LEU A 249 -8.16 -16.61 19.13
CA LEU A 249 -8.20 -15.16 19.36
C LEU A 249 -7.92 -14.38 18.07
N ASP A 250 -6.96 -14.81 17.25
CA ASP A 250 -6.69 -14.23 15.94
C ASP A 250 -7.88 -14.40 14.99
N GLU A 251 -8.50 -15.58 14.94
CA GLU A 251 -9.68 -15.85 14.12
C GLU A 251 -10.87 -14.97 14.53
N VAL A 252 -11.15 -14.86 15.84
CA VAL A 252 -12.21 -13.99 16.38
C VAL A 252 -11.91 -12.51 16.09
N THR A 253 -10.65 -12.10 16.18
CA THR A 253 -10.20 -10.74 15.83
C THR A 253 -10.41 -10.44 14.36
N ALA A 254 -10.27 -11.43 13.49
CA ALA A 254 -10.49 -11.30 12.05
C ALA A 254 -11.97 -11.33 11.64
N LEU A 255 -12.86 -11.80 12.51
CA LEU A 255 -14.31 -11.91 12.27
C LEU A 255 -15.11 -10.69 12.74
N ASN A 256 -14.62 -9.97 13.74
CA ASN A 256 -15.37 -8.88 14.37
C ASN A 256 -14.69 -7.54 14.07
N GLU A 257 -15.37 -6.60 13.42
CA GLU A 257 -14.79 -5.27 13.20
C GLU A 257 -14.94 -4.34 14.43
N TRP A 258 -15.94 -4.63 15.29
CA TRP A 258 -16.21 -3.98 16.57
C TRP A 258 -16.54 -5.02 17.65
N PRO A 259 -15.57 -5.44 18.47
CA PRO A 259 -15.78 -6.54 19.40
C PRO A 259 -16.52 -6.10 20.67
N VAL A 260 -17.54 -6.88 21.05
CA VAL A 260 -18.21 -6.80 22.35
C VAL A 260 -18.25 -8.22 22.94
N ALA A 261 -17.54 -8.45 24.04
CA ALA A 261 -17.57 -9.72 24.73
C ALA A 261 -18.87 -9.88 25.54
N ILE A 262 -19.49 -11.05 25.46
CA ILE A 262 -20.76 -11.35 26.12
C ILE A 262 -20.59 -12.63 26.94
N LYS A 263 -21.13 -12.62 28.17
CA LYS A 263 -21.24 -13.82 28.99
C LYS A 263 -22.51 -14.58 28.63
N GLY A 264 -22.35 -15.85 28.23
CA GLY A 264 -23.45 -16.80 28.03
C GLY A 264 -23.43 -17.92 29.07
N ARG A 265 -24.53 -18.67 29.15
CA ARG A 265 -24.60 -19.95 29.87
C ARG A 265 -25.31 -20.97 28.98
N PHE A 266 -24.88 -22.23 29.09
CA PHE A 266 -25.62 -23.36 28.52
C PHE A 266 -26.54 -23.93 29.59
N ASP A 267 -27.65 -24.51 29.16
CA ASP A 267 -28.54 -25.27 30.04
C ASP A 267 -27.83 -26.57 30.46
N GLU A 268 -27.95 -26.98 31.72
CA GLU A 268 -27.14 -28.08 32.28
C GLU A 268 -27.31 -29.40 31.51
N GLN A 269 -28.51 -29.66 30.99
CA GLN A 269 -28.82 -30.81 30.15
C GLN A 269 -27.94 -30.92 28.88
N PHE A 270 -27.42 -29.81 28.35
CA PHE A 270 -26.54 -29.81 27.17
C PHE A 270 -25.07 -30.01 27.53
N LEU A 271 -24.73 -30.03 28.82
CA LEU A 271 -23.38 -30.30 29.31
C LEU A 271 -23.19 -31.79 29.65
N GLU A 272 -24.26 -32.59 29.59
CA GLU A 272 -24.17 -34.04 29.76
C GLU A 272 -23.48 -34.67 28.54
N VAL A 273 -22.40 -35.41 28.79
CA VAL A 273 -21.70 -36.17 27.75
C VAL A 273 -22.53 -37.41 27.40
N PRO A 274 -22.71 -37.77 26.11
CA PRO A 274 -23.40 -39.00 25.74
C PRO A 274 -22.73 -40.23 26.40
N GLN A 275 -23.55 -41.11 27.00
CA GLN A 275 -23.10 -42.37 27.60
C GLN A 275 -22.80 -43.44 26.56
#